data_AF-A0A661XKG4-F1
#
_entry.id   AF-A0A661XKG4-F1
#
_cell.length_a   1.000
_cell.length_b   1.000
_cell.length_c   1.000
_cell.angle_alpha   90.00
_cell.angle_beta   90.00
_cell.angle_gamma   90.00
#
_symmetry.space_group_name_H-M   'P 1'
#
loop_
_entity.id
_entity.type
_entity.pdbx_description
1 polymer ?
#
loop_
_entity_poly.entity_id
_entity_poly.type
_entity_poly.pdbx_seq_one_letter_code
_entity_poly.pdbx_strand_id
1 'polypeptide(L)'
;MNPAAINLLIFFVLVIVVWGLIILINKRNILQGKSKEQKTITEDILKQLFHVEQSQRTATIADLSGALKIKEKKILPLIEAMTSSGLLGSGTEALELSDSGREYAIKIVRVHRLWEKYLAENTGHQPSEWHYLAEKMEHQLDDGDITKLSTALGNPMFDPHGDPIPSVEGNIAEVKWTPLPSYPLYQPGKIVHIEDEPGVVYQQILAKRILVGSHIKIVGSSRSEVVFNCEGREVSFSPIVAANISIEPLSSEEIYEENSIRLSALEVGENAKVLGISQECRGANRRRLLDLGILPGTSIEVDLRSPLRDPIAYRVRNTSIALRNSLADLILINKTTSNGH
;
A
#
# COMPACT_ATOMS: atom_id res chain seq x y z
N MET A 1 53.34 25.51 44.75
CA MET A 1 52.92 24.29 44.04
C MET A 1 53.70 24.18 42.74
N ASN A 2 54.20 22.99 42.38
CA ASN A 2 54.92 22.77 41.13
C ASN A 2 53.96 23.03 39.94
N PRO A 3 54.31 23.88 38.96
CA PRO A 3 53.46 24.17 37.79
C PRO A 3 53.04 22.90 37.03
N ALA A 4 53.86 21.85 37.03
CA ALA A 4 53.48 20.55 36.45
C ALA A 4 52.29 19.89 37.16
N ALA A 5 52.18 20.04 38.48
CA ALA A 5 51.07 19.47 39.26
C ALA A 5 49.76 20.24 39.03
N ILE A 6 49.83 21.55 38.78
CA ILE A 6 48.67 22.39 38.45
C ILE A 6 48.11 22.00 37.07
N ASN A 7 48.98 21.86 36.07
CA ASN A 7 48.57 21.46 34.72
C ASN A 7 47.96 20.05 34.69
N LEU A 8 48.50 19.12 35.48
CA LEU A 8 47.95 17.77 35.60
C LEU A 8 46.54 17.80 36.23
N LEU A 9 46.33 18.59 37.28
CA LEU A 9 45.02 18.75 37.92
C LEU A 9 43.99 19.35 36.95
N ILE A 10 44.37 20.39 36.21
CA ILE A 10 43.51 21.03 35.20
C ILE A 10 43.14 20.03 34.10
N PHE A 11 44.09 19.21 33.65
CA PHE A 11 43.84 18.16 32.66
C PHE A 11 42.82 17.11 33.17
N PHE A 12 42.98 16.62 34.39
CA PHE A 12 42.03 15.66 34.98
C PHE A 12 40.62 16.26 35.14
N VAL A 13 40.52 17.52 35.56
CA VAL A 13 39.23 18.23 35.66
C VAL A 13 38.57 18.36 34.28
N LEU A 14 39.34 18.74 33.25
CA LEU A 14 38.85 18.81 31.86
C LEU A 14 38.35 17.45 31.36
N VAL A 15 39.09 16.37 31.61
CA VAL A 15 38.67 15.00 31.22
C VAL A 15 37.37 14.61 31.92
N ILE A 16 37.21 14.90 33.21
CA ILE A 16 35.98 14.60 33.95
C ILE A 16 34.79 15.40 33.42
N VAL A 17 34.98 16.69 33.11
CA VAL A 17 33.93 17.54 32.53
C VAL A 17 33.52 17.06 31.14
N VAL A 18 34.48 16.74 30.28
CA VAL A 18 34.22 16.20 28.93
C VAL A 18 33.51 14.84 29.02
N TRP A 19 33.94 13.97 29.93
CA TRP A 19 33.29 12.67 30.14
C TRP A 19 31.87 12.80 30.70
N GLY A 20 31.65 13.73 31.64
CA GLY A 20 30.32 14.08 32.14
C GLY A 20 29.39 14.64 31.06
N LEU A 21 29.91 15.50 30.17
CA LEU A 21 29.19 16.00 29.00
C LEU A 21 28.83 14.88 28.02
N ILE A 22 29.74 13.94 27.76
CA ILE A 22 29.47 12.77 26.92
C ILE A 22 28.36 11.91 27.53
N ILE A 23 28.40 11.65 28.84
CA ILE A 23 27.35 10.91 29.54
C ILE A 23 26.00 11.64 29.45
N LEU A 24 25.98 12.97 29.63
CA LEU A 24 24.77 13.77 29.51
C LEU A 24 24.18 13.75 28.10
N ILE A 25 25.02 13.90 27.07
CA ILE A 25 24.61 13.80 25.66
C ILE A 25 24.06 12.41 25.36
N ASN A 26 24.75 11.36 25.82
CA ASN A 26 24.31 9.99 25.59
C ASN A 26 23.00 9.68 26.32
N LYS A 27 22.84 10.15 27.57
CA LYS A 27 21.60 10.04 28.34
C LYS A 27 20.44 10.78 27.66
N ARG A 28 20.69 11.98 27.11
CA ARG A 28 19.70 12.74 26.33
C ARG A 28 19.30 11.99 25.06
N ASN A 29 20.25 11.44 24.32
CA ASN A 29 19.97 10.66 23.11
C ASN A 29 19.17 9.38 23.44
N ILE A 30 19.49 8.70 24.55
CA ILE A 30 18.73 7.54 25.04
C ILE A 30 17.30 7.93 25.43
N LEU A 31 17.13 9.05 26.13
CA LEU A 31 15.79 9.55 26.52
C LEU A 31 14.96 9.94 25.30
N GLN A 32 15.55 10.63 24.31
CA GLN A 32 14.89 10.97 23.06
C GLN A 32 14.51 9.72 22.25
N GLY A 33 15.40 8.73 22.17
CA GLY A 33 15.13 7.45 21.53
C GLY A 33 13.97 6.70 22.19
N LYS A 34 13.97 6.64 23.53
CA LYS A 34 12.89 6.01 24.31
C LYS A 34 11.55 6.72 24.11
N SER A 35 11.55 8.05 24.10
CA SER A 35 10.33 8.84 23.86
C SER A 35 9.78 8.63 22.44
N LYS A 36 10.66 8.57 21.43
CA LYS A 36 10.25 8.27 20.04
C LYS A 36 9.68 6.86 19.91
N GLU A 37 10.32 5.88 20.53
CA GLU A 37 9.83 4.49 20.54
C GLU A 37 8.46 4.36 21.22
N GLN A 38 8.26 5.03 22.36
CA GLN A 38 6.95 5.06 23.03
C GLN A 38 5.88 5.70 22.16
N LYS A 39 6.20 6.81 21.48
CA LYS A 39 5.30 7.47 20.53
C LYS A 39 4.86 6.51 19.43
N THR A 40 5.80 5.84 18.77
CA THR A 40 5.50 4.87 17.70
C THR A 40 4.54 3.78 18.20
N ILE A 41 4.82 3.17 19.36
CA ILE A 41 3.95 2.11 19.89
C ILE A 41 2.56 2.63 20.26
N THR A 42 2.46 3.85 20.80
CA THR A 42 1.17 4.50 21.04
C THR A 42 0.39 4.68 19.73
N GLU A 43 1.04 5.17 18.67
CA GLU A 43 0.42 5.33 17.35
C GLU A 43 0.00 3.98 16.74
N ASP A 44 0.82 2.93 16.88
CA ASP A 44 0.50 1.57 16.45
C ASP A 44 -0.72 0.99 17.19
N ILE A 45 -0.80 1.20 18.52
CA ILE A 45 -1.95 0.79 19.32
C ILE A 45 -3.21 1.51 18.84
N LEU A 46 -3.15 2.83 18.63
CA LEU A 46 -4.29 3.61 18.17
C LEU A 46 -4.78 3.13 16.79
N LYS A 47 -3.85 2.92 15.85
CA LYS A 47 -4.15 2.36 14.52
C LYS A 47 -4.82 0.99 14.63
N GLN A 48 -4.26 0.08 15.44
CA GLN A 48 -4.80 -1.26 15.62
C GLN A 48 -6.21 -1.25 16.23
N LEU A 49 -6.45 -0.43 17.25
CA LEU A 49 -7.78 -0.31 17.86
C LEU A 49 -8.80 0.28 16.88
N PHE A 50 -8.38 1.20 16.02
CA PHE A 50 -9.24 1.76 14.99
C PHE A 50 -9.66 0.71 13.96
N HIS A 51 -8.75 -0.16 13.50
CA HIS A 51 -9.10 -1.27 12.61
C HIS A 51 -10.07 -2.28 13.27
N VAL A 52 -9.90 -2.54 14.56
CA VAL A 52 -10.79 -3.42 15.34
C VAL A 52 -12.19 -2.80 15.46
N GLU A 53 -12.27 -1.50 15.76
CA GLU A 53 -13.52 -0.73 15.83
C GLU A 53 -14.27 -0.75 14.48
N GLN A 54 -13.57 -0.54 13.35
CA GLN A 54 -14.17 -0.63 12.00
C GLN A 54 -14.74 -2.01 11.70
N SER A 55 -14.12 -3.06 12.23
CA SER A 55 -14.60 -4.43 12.13
C SER A 55 -15.76 -4.77 13.09
N GLN A 56 -16.26 -3.79 13.86
CA GLN A 56 -17.30 -3.96 14.89
C GLN A 56 -16.91 -5.02 15.94
N ARG A 57 -15.62 -5.05 16.31
CA ARG A 57 -15.05 -5.95 17.32
C ARG A 57 -14.50 -5.14 18.49
N THR A 58 -14.12 -5.85 19.54
CA THR A 58 -13.39 -5.30 20.68
C THR A 58 -12.01 -5.95 20.77
N ALA A 59 -11.06 -5.28 21.41
CA ALA A 59 -9.71 -5.80 21.61
C ALA A 59 -9.31 -5.76 23.09
N THR A 60 -8.55 -6.77 23.49
CA THR A 60 -7.86 -6.84 24.77
C THR A 60 -6.37 -6.51 24.61
N ILE A 61 -5.66 -6.38 25.72
CA ILE A 61 -4.19 -6.21 25.72
C ILE A 61 -3.50 -7.42 25.05
N ALA A 62 -4.03 -8.63 25.24
CA ALA A 62 -3.51 -9.84 24.62
C ALA A 62 -3.66 -9.81 23.09
N ASP A 63 -4.81 -9.31 22.60
CA ASP A 63 -5.04 -9.15 21.16
C ASP A 63 -4.06 -8.14 20.55
N LEU A 64 -3.85 -6.99 21.20
CA LEU A 64 -2.84 -6.00 20.78
C LEU A 64 -1.43 -6.58 20.80
N SER A 65 -1.09 -7.36 21.82
CA SER A 65 0.21 -8.02 21.93
C SER A 65 0.47 -8.98 20.78
N GLY A 66 -0.55 -9.76 20.39
CA GLY A 66 -0.51 -10.68 19.27
C GLY A 66 -0.38 -9.97 17.92
N ALA A 67 -1.23 -8.96 17.68
CA ALA A 67 -1.27 -8.21 16.43
C ALA A 67 0.03 -7.42 16.20
N LEU A 68 0.46 -6.62 17.18
CA LEU A 68 1.65 -5.77 17.07
C LEU A 68 2.96 -6.54 17.31
N LYS A 69 2.88 -7.80 17.77
CA LYS A 69 4.04 -8.62 18.18
C LYS A 69 4.89 -7.95 19.27
N ILE A 70 4.26 -7.15 20.13
CA ILE A 70 4.89 -6.45 21.25
C ILE A 70 4.47 -7.11 22.56
N LYS A 71 5.43 -7.38 23.45
CA LYS A 71 5.16 -8.00 24.76
C LYS A 71 4.24 -7.13 25.62
N GLU A 72 3.23 -7.74 26.25
CA GLU A 72 2.25 -7.07 27.13
C GLU A 72 2.89 -6.16 28.19
N LYS A 73 4.01 -6.58 28.79
CA LYS A 73 4.76 -5.78 29.78
C LYS A 73 5.19 -4.38 29.28
N LYS A 74 5.24 -4.19 27.96
CA LYS A 74 5.58 -2.92 27.30
C LYS A 74 4.34 -2.13 26.92
N ILE A 75 3.25 -2.82 26.55
CA ILE A 75 1.96 -2.23 26.16
C ILE A 75 1.23 -1.69 27.39
N LEU A 76 1.16 -2.46 28.48
CA LEU A 76 0.39 -2.12 29.69
C LEU A 76 0.65 -0.69 30.22
N PRO A 77 1.90 -0.26 30.47
CA PRO A 77 2.15 1.10 30.96
C PRO A 77 1.79 2.20 29.93
N LEU A 78 1.78 1.88 28.64
CA LEU A 78 1.34 2.82 27.60
C LEU A 78 -0.17 2.94 27.58
N ILE A 79 -0.91 1.84 27.73
CA ILE A 79 -2.37 1.85 27.87
C ILE A 79 -2.79 2.71 29.07
N GLU A 80 -2.17 2.52 30.24
CA GLU A 80 -2.45 3.34 31.43
C GLU A 80 -2.20 4.83 31.18
N ALA A 81 -1.09 5.16 30.50
CA ALA A 81 -0.76 6.54 30.13
C ALA A 81 -1.75 7.11 29.12
N MET A 82 -2.17 6.32 28.12
CA MET A 82 -3.13 6.71 27.09
C MET A 82 -4.53 6.94 27.65
N THR A 83 -4.99 6.11 28.60
CA THR A 83 -6.24 6.33 29.34
C THR A 83 -6.14 7.61 30.17
N SER A 84 -5.01 7.82 30.87
CA SER A 84 -4.79 9.03 31.68
C SER A 84 -4.72 10.30 30.84
N SER A 85 -4.23 10.22 29.59
CA SER A 85 -4.19 11.34 28.65
C SER A 85 -5.47 11.48 27.83
N GLY A 86 -6.49 10.65 28.09
CA GLY A 86 -7.79 10.71 27.42
C GLY A 86 -7.81 10.21 25.97
N LEU A 87 -6.84 9.40 25.53
CA LEU A 87 -6.82 8.75 24.20
C LEU A 87 -7.61 7.44 24.17
N LEU A 88 -7.80 6.80 25.32
CA LEU A 88 -8.59 5.59 25.48
C LEU A 88 -9.74 5.83 26.45
N GLY A 89 -10.82 5.07 26.28
CA GLY A 89 -11.94 5.02 27.22
C GLY A 89 -11.53 4.45 28.58
N SER A 90 -12.39 4.65 29.59
CA SER A 90 -12.18 4.15 30.96
C SER A 90 -12.70 2.73 31.19
N GLY A 91 -13.04 1.99 30.12
CA GLY A 91 -13.50 0.61 30.20
C GLY A 91 -12.43 -0.33 30.74
N THR A 92 -12.84 -1.35 31.51
CA THR A 92 -11.92 -2.27 32.18
C THR A 92 -11.74 -3.62 31.47
N GLU A 93 -12.68 -4.02 30.60
CA GLU A 93 -12.64 -5.32 29.91
C GLU A 93 -12.23 -5.22 28.45
N ALA A 94 -12.67 -4.17 27.75
CA ALA A 94 -12.33 -3.89 26.35
C ALA A 94 -11.60 -2.55 26.23
N LEU A 95 -10.58 -2.53 25.37
CA LEU A 95 -9.89 -1.30 25.00
C LEU A 95 -10.69 -0.61 23.91
N GLU A 96 -11.10 0.62 24.19
CA GLU A 96 -11.89 1.45 23.27
C GLU A 96 -11.20 2.80 23.07
N LEU A 97 -11.26 3.30 21.84
CA LEU A 97 -10.79 4.64 21.52
C LEU A 97 -11.75 5.67 22.12
N SER A 98 -11.20 6.71 22.76
CA SER A 98 -11.96 7.95 22.97
C SER A 98 -12.11 8.70 21.64
N ASP A 99 -12.89 9.79 21.63
CA ASP A 99 -13.01 10.62 20.44
C ASP A 99 -11.66 11.20 19.99
N SER A 100 -10.84 11.70 20.91
CA SER A 100 -9.50 12.21 20.60
C SER A 100 -8.53 11.10 20.17
N GLY A 101 -8.64 9.90 20.75
CA GLY A 101 -7.90 8.73 20.31
C GLY A 101 -8.24 8.32 18.89
N ARG A 102 -9.54 8.35 18.55
CA ARG A 102 -10.06 8.05 17.21
C ARG A 102 -9.59 9.06 16.19
N GLU A 103 -9.69 10.36 16.48
CA GLU A 103 -9.15 11.42 15.61
C GLU A 103 -7.65 11.22 15.33
N TYR A 104 -6.88 10.86 16.37
CA TYR A 104 -5.46 10.62 16.19
C TYR A 104 -5.18 9.36 15.39
N ALA A 105 -5.90 8.25 15.64
CA ALA A 105 -5.77 7.02 14.87
C ALA A 105 -6.06 7.25 13.38
N ILE A 106 -7.14 7.97 13.06
CA ILE A 106 -7.52 8.33 11.69
C ILE A 106 -6.40 9.11 10.99
N LYS A 107 -5.75 10.04 11.71
CA LYS A 107 -4.59 10.76 11.18
C LYS A 107 -3.45 9.80 10.85
N ILE A 108 -3.11 8.83 11.72
CA ILE A 108 -2.06 7.84 11.44
C ILE A 108 -2.41 7.00 10.20
N VAL A 109 -3.66 6.53 10.09
CA VAL A 109 -4.16 5.81 8.90
C VAL A 109 -4.02 6.67 7.64
N ARG A 110 -4.37 7.96 7.70
CA ARG A 110 -4.16 8.90 6.58
C ARG A 110 -2.69 8.99 6.17
N VAL A 111 -1.77 9.09 7.14
CA VAL A 111 -0.34 9.16 6.84
C VAL A 111 0.16 7.87 6.21
N HIS A 112 -0.24 6.71 6.75
CA HIS A 112 0.10 5.40 6.20
C HIS A 112 -0.28 5.30 4.71
N ARG A 113 -1.57 5.52 4.42
CA ARG A 113 -2.13 5.42 3.07
C ARG A 113 -1.51 6.43 2.09
N LEU A 114 -1.17 7.63 2.55
CA LEU A 114 -0.43 8.60 1.74
C LEU A 114 1.00 8.12 1.41
N TRP A 115 1.68 7.48 2.35
CA TRP A 115 2.99 6.90 2.10
C TRP A 115 2.95 5.74 1.11
N GLU A 116 1.99 4.83 1.24
CA GLU A 116 1.80 3.76 0.26
C GLU A 116 1.56 4.33 -1.13
N LYS A 117 0.70 5.35 -1.22
CA LYS A 117 0.42 6.05 -2.47
C LYS A 117 1.69 6.65 -3.08
N TYR A 118 2.52 7.31 -2.28
CA TYR A 118 3.80 7.85 -2.72
C TYR A 118 4.77 6.76 -3.17
N LEU A 119 4.90 5.68 -2.39
CA LEU A 119 5.78 4.57 -2.70
C LEU A 119 5.40 3.94 -4.05
N ALA A 120 4.10 3.71 -4.26
CA ALA A 120 3.56 3.16 -5.50
C ALA A 120 3.82 4.05 -6.73
N GLU A 121 3.66 5.37 -6.61
CA GLU A 121 3.73 6.27 -7.77
C GLU A 121 5.13 6.85 -8.04
N ASN A 122 6.01 6.93 -7.02
CA ASN A 122 7.23 7.73 -7.10
C ASN A 122 8.55 6.96 -6.92
N THR A 123 8.55 5.72 -6.41
CA THR A 123 9.80 5.04 -6.00
C THR A 123 10.14 3.78 -6.79
N GLY A 124 9.14 3.16 -7.43
CA GLY A 124 9.32 1.88 -8.12
C GLY A 124 9.50 0.67 -7.20
N HIS A 125 9.25 0.82 -5.89
CA HIS A 125 9.12 -0.31 -4.96
C HIS A 125 8.02 -1.28 -5.39
N GLN A 126 8.19 -2.55 -5.07
CA GLN A 126 7.20 -3.57 -5.42
C GLN A 126 5.93 -3.40 -4.57
N PRO A 127 4.74 -3.76 -5.09
CA PRO A 127 3.50 -3.68 -4.33
C PRO A 127 3.55 -4.37 -2.96
N SER A 128 4.23 -5.51 -2.88
CA SER A 128 4.41 -6.27 -1.62
C SER A 128 5.28 -5.56 -0.57
N GLU A 129 5.95 -4.47 -0.92
CA GLU A 129 6.84 -3.71 -0.02
C GLU A 129 6.20 -2.42 0.50
N TRP A 130 5.11 -1.93 -0.12
CA TRP A 130 4.55 -0.61 0.17
C TRP A 130 4.10 -0.49 1.63
N HIS A 131 3.26 -1.41 2.10
CA HIS A 131 2.79 -1.46 3.49
C HIS A 131 3.93 -1.39 4.50
N TYR A 132 4.90 -2.31 4.37
CA TYR A 132 6.04 -2.40 5.29
C TYR A 132 6.92 -1.14 5.31
N LEU A 133 7.08 -0.49 4.16
CA LEU A 133 7.84 0.75 4.07
C LEU A 133 7.05 1.93 4.62
N ALA A 134 5.73 1.98 4.38
CA ALA A 134 4.85 3.01 4.92
C ALA A 134 4.80 2.97 6.46
N GLU A 135 4.70 1.78 7.05
CA GLU A 135 4.73 1.55 8.50
C GLU A 135 5.99 2.17 9.16
N LYS A 136 7.15 2.11 8.49
CA LYS A 136 8.38 2.74 9.02
C LYS A 136 8.37 4.26 8.97
N MET A 137 7.59 4.84 8.06
CA MET A 137 7.63 6.25 7.73
C MET A 137 6.49 7.04 8.38
N GLU A 138 5.36 6.39 8.70
CA GLU A 138 4.14 7.07 9.14
C GLU A 138 4.29 7.87 10.45
N HIS A 139 5.19 7.45 11.34
CA HIS A 139 5.42 8.09 12.65
C HIS A 139 6.35 9.32 12.60
N GLN A 140 6.89 9.64 11.41
CA GLN A 140 7.96 10.62 11.24
C GLN A 140 7.48 12.02 10.83
N LEU A 141 6.25 12.13 10.32
CA LEU A 141 5.75 13.38 9.74
C LEU A 141 4.98 14.23 10.76
N ASP A 142 5.11 15.55 10.63
CA ASP A 142 4.22 16.52 11.25
C ASP A 142 3.07 16.92 10.29
N ASP A 143 2.10 17.70 10.78
CA ASP A 143 0.93 18.12 10.00
C ASP A 143 1.28 18.92 8.73
N GLY A 144 2.35 19.71 8.80
CA GLY A 144 2.82 20.50 7.67
C GLY A 144 3.37 19.60 6.56
N ASP A 145 4.14 18.58 6.93
CA ASP A 145 4.72 17.64 5.97
C ASP A 145 3.69 16.67 5.39
N ILE A 146 2.68 16.26 6.17
CA ILE A 146 1.54 15.47 5.65
C ILE A 146 0.78 16.24 4.58
N THR A 147 0.53 17.53 4.81
CA THR A 147 -0.17 18.40 3.85
C THR A 147 0.62 18.56 2.55
N LYS A 148 1.95 18.74 2.65
CA LYS A 148 2.84 18.80 1.48
C LYS A 148 2.83 17.48 0.71
N LEU A 149 2.89 16.33 1.40
CA LEU A 149 2.86 15.01 0.79
C LEU A 149 1.54 14.79 0.03
N SER A 150 0.40 15.04 0.68
CA SER A 150 -0.93 14.96 0.04
C SER A 150 -1.02 15.86 -1.20
N THR A 151 -0.56 17.10 -1.10
CA THR A 151 -0.60 18.06 -2.21
C THR A 151 0.28 17.62 -3.37
N ALA A 152 1.50 17.13 -3.08
CA ALA A 152 2.42 16.63 -4.09
C ALA A 152 1.87 15.41 -4.84
N LEU A 153 1.04 14.60 -4.18
CA LEU A 153 0.30 13.47 -4.78
C LEU A 153 -1.00 13.89 -5.50
N GLY A 154 -1.33 15.18 -5.53
CA GLY A 154 -2.55 15.68 -6.16
C GLY A 154 -3.82 15.46 -5.33
N ASN A 155 -3.69 15.40 -3.99
CA ASN A 155 -4.78 15.13 -3.05
C ASN A 155 -5.58 13.85 -3.37
N PRO A 156 -4.91 12.69 -3.33
CA PRO A 156 -5.54 11.41 -3.66
C PRO A 156 -6.66 11.08 -2.66
N MET A 157 -7.77 10.54 -3.18
CA MET A 157 -8.90 10.05 -2.38
C MET A 157 -8.74 8.60 -1.94
N PHE A 158 -7.88 7.84 -2.63
CA PHE A 158 -7.64 6.42 -2.40
C PHE A 158 -6.14 6.14 -2.49
N ASP A 159 -5.70 5.18 -1.70
CA ASP A 159 -4.35 4.65 -1.74
C ASP A 159 -4.16 3.70 -2.96
N PRO A 160 -3.04 2.97 -3.10
CA PRO A 160 -2.84 2.07 -4.23
C PRO A 160 -3.61 0.73 -4.09
N HIS A 161 -4.11 0.39 -2.91
CA HIS A 161 -4.88 -0.82 -2.62
C HIS A 161 -6.39 -0.63 -2.84
N GLY A 162 -6.84 0.62 -2.97
CA GLY A 162 -8.25 0.98 -3.18
C GLY A 162 -8.93 1.52 -1.93
N ASP A 163 -8.15 1.75 -0.88
CA ASP A 163 -8.60 2.07 0.46
C ASP A 163 -8.76 3.60 0.59
N PRO A 164 -9.87 4.11 1.18
CA PRO A 164 -10.15 5.54 1.19
C PRO A 164 -9.17 6.29 2.08
N ILE A 165 -8.51 7.32 1.57
CA ILE A 165 -7.62 8.17 2.38
C ILE A 165 -8.50 9.12 3.21
N PRO A 166 -8.48 9.05 4.55
CA PRO A 166 -9.25 9.98 5.39
C PRO A 166 -8.93 11.44 5.07
N SER A 167 -9.88 12.37 5.12
CA SER A 167 -9.62 13.80 4.88
C SER A 167 -8.79 14.46 5.99
N VAL A 168 -8.44 15.74 5.83
CA VAL A 168 -7.73 16.50 6.89
C VAL A 168 -8.59 16.62 8.15
N GLU A 169 -9.91 16.67 8.00
CA GLU A 169 -10.90 16.69 9.07
C GLU A 169 -11.21 15.28 9.62
N GLY A 170 -10.56 14.24 9.10
CA GLY A 170 -10.77 12.86 9.52
C GLY A 170 -11.98 12.16 8.90
N ASN A 171 -12.63 12.75 7.89
CA ASN A 171 -13.75 12.11 7.21
C ASN A 171 -13.26 10.98 6.31
N ILE A 172 -13.83 9.79 6.42
CA ILE A 172 -13.53 8.65 5.54
C ILE A 172 -14.70 8.47 4.57
N ALA A 173 -14.39 8.37 3.28
CA ALA A 173 -15.41 8.13 2.26
C ALA A 173 -16.08 6.76 2.49
N GLU A 174 -17.41 6.74 2.48
CA GLU A 174 -18.16 5.49 2.49
C GLU A 174 -17.99 4.79 1.13
N VAL A 175 -17.53 3.54 1.18
CA VAL A 175 -17.29 2.70 0.00
C VAL A 175 -18.30 1.56 -0.03
N LYS A 176 -18.88 1.31 -1.20
CA LYS A 176 -19.89 0.27 -1.40
C LYS A 176 -19.43 -0.70 -2.46
N TRP A 177 -18.64 -1.67 -2.02
CA TRP A 177 -18.18 -2.77 -2.84
C TRP A 177 -18.74 -4.10 -2.35
N THR A 178 -18.67 -5.11 -3.22
CA THR A 178 -19.05 -6.48 -2.90
C THR A 178 -17.81 -7.37 -2.93
N PRO A 179 -17.55 -8.17 -1.89
CA PRO A 179 -16.47 -9.17 -1.94
C PRO A 179 -16.63 -10.12 -3.12
N LEU A 180 -15.53 -10.49 -3.77
CA LEU A 180 -15.51 -11.34 -4.97
C LEU A 180 -16.33 -12.63 -4.84
N PRO A 181 -16.30 -13.40 -3.74
CA PRO A 181 -17.13 -14.60 -3.60
C PRO A 181 -18.64 -14.33 -3.62
N SER A 182 -19.05 -13.11 -3.25
CA SER A 182 -20.45 -12.68 -3.11
C SER A 182 -20.94 -11.88 -4.32
N TYR A 183 -20.05 -11.54 -5.27
CA TYR A 183 -20.43 -10.80 -6.46
C TYR A 183 -21.18 -11.70 -7.45
N PRO A 184 -22.20 -11.20 -8.19
CA PRO A 184 -23.01 -12.04 -9.06
C PRO A 184 -22.22 -12.74 -10.17
N LEU A 185 -22.55 -14.02 -10.42
CA LEU A 185 -21.99 -14.78 -11.53
C LEU A 185 -22.34 -14.14 -12.88
N TYR A 186 -21.40 -14.24 -13.82
CA TYR A 186 -21.50 -13.80 -15.21
C TYR A 186 -21.74 -12.30 -15.41
N GLN A 187 -21.73 -11.50 -14.35
CA GLN A 187 -21.76 -10.04 -14.44
C GLN A 187 -20.33 -9.49 -14.50
N PRO A 188 -20.01 -8.61 -15.46
CA PRO A 188 -18.77 -7.86 -15.43
C PRO A 188 -18.68 -6.98 -14.19
N GLY A 189 -17.49 -6.85 -13.64
CA GLY A 189 -17.20 -5.93 -12.54
C GLY A 189 -15.77 -5.43 -12.64
N LYS A 190 -15.46 -4.43 -11.82
CA LYS A 190 -14.13 -3.87 -11.66
C LYS A 190 -13.67 -4.10 -10.24
N ILE A 191 -12.45 -4.63 -10.10
CA ILE A 191 -11.82 -4.70 -8.79
C ILE A 191 -11.56 -3.27 -8.33
N VAL A 192 -12.08 -2.88 -7.18
CA VAL A 192 -11.88 -1.52 -6.64
C VAL A 192 -11.00 -1.51 -5.41
N HIS A 193 -10.89 -2.66 -4.74
CA HIS A 193 -10.10 -2.78 -3.53
C HIS A 193 -9.52 -4.19 -3.38
N ILE A 194 -8.29 -4.28 -2.86
CA ILE A 194 -7.59 -5.52 -2.52
C ILE A 194 -6.95 -5.34 -1.16
N GLU A 195 -7.32 -6.17 -0.19
CA GLU A 195 -6.70 -6.17 1.15
C GLU A 195 -5.20 -6.51 1.04
N ASP A 196 -4.37 -5.71 1.69
CA ASP A 196 -2.92 -5.88 1.79
C ASP A 196 -2.52 -6.81 2.95
N GLU A 197 -3.42 -7.02 3.91
CA GLU A 197 -3.24 -7.95 5.02
C GLU A 197 -4.29 -9.08 5.04
N PRO A 198 -3.90 -10.34 5.32
CA PRO A 198 -2.53 -10.78 5.62
C PRO A 198 -1.63 -10.80 4.38
N GLY A 199 -0.36 -10.36 4.51
CA GLY A 199 0.55 -10.23 3.37
C GLY A 199 0.77 -11.51 2.54
N VAL A 200 0.63 -12.71 3.14
CA VAL A 200 0.69 -13.99 2.40
C VAL A 200 -0.50 -14.20 1.45
N VAL A 201 -1.66 -13.64 1.78
CA VAL A 201 -2.85 -13.64 0.91
C VAL A 201 -2.64 -12.61 -0.20
N TYR A 202 -2.21 -11.40 0.15
CA TYR A 202 -1.91 -10.35 -0.82
C TYR A 202 -0.86 -10.78 -1.86
N GLN A 203 0.22 -11.45 -1.44
CA GLN A 203 1.22 -12.00 -2.35
C GLN A 203 0.66 -13.05 -3.33
N GLN A 204 -0.32 -13.86 -2.92
CA GLN A 204 -0.98 -14.81 -3.84
C GLN A 204 -1.80 -14.08 -4.91
N ILE A 205 -2.47 -12.99 -4.52
CA ILE A 205 -3.25 -12.14 -5.44
C ILE A 205 -2.31 -11.49 -6.47
N LEU A 206 -1.22 -10.88 -6.01
CA LEU A 206 -0.19 -10.28 -6.86
C LEU A 206 0.47 -11.30 -7.79
N ALA A 207 0.72 -12.54 -7.33
CA ALA A 207 1.33 -13.59 -8.15
C ALA A 207 0.46 -13.97 -9.36
N LYS A 208 -0.87 -13.82 -9.26
CA LYS A 208 -1.80 -13.98 -10.40
C LYS A 208 -1.93 -12.72 -11.26
N ARG A 209 -1.23 -11.63 -10.90
CA ARG A 209 -1.29 -10.31 -11.53
C ARG A 209 -2.72 -9.78 -11.58
N ILE A 210 -3.39 -9.91 -10.45
CA ILE A 210 -4.67 -9.29 -10.20
C ILE A 210 -4.39 -7.95 -9.53
N LEU A 211 -4.91 -6.89 -10.11
CA LEU A 211 -4.60 -5.52 -9.73
C LEU A 211 -5.92 -4.74 -9.52
N VAL A 212 -5.86 -3.61 -8.82
CA VAL A 212 -7.01 -2.70 -8.67
C VAL A 212 -7.42 -2.17 -10.06
N GLY A 213 -8.67 -1.81 -10.26
CA GLY A 213 -9.19 -1.41 -11.57
C GLY A 213 -9.27 -2.52 -12.63
N SER A 214 -8.78 -3.74 -12.37
CA SER A 214 -8.89 -4.84 -13.33
C SER A 214 -10.34 -5.21 -13.56
N HIS A 215 -10.71 -5.42 -14.83
CA HIS A 215 -12.04 -5.89 -15.20
C HIS A 215 -12.11 -7.41 -15.07
N ILE A 216 -13.16 -7.88 -14.39
CA ILE A 216 -13.37 -9.30 -14.12
C ILE A 216 -14.79 -9.74 -14.45
N LYS A 217 -14.97 -11.04 -14.66
CA LYS A 217 -16.28 -11.70 -14.71
C LYS A 217 -16.19 -13.07 -14.05
N ILE A 218 -16.97 -13.30 -13.00
CA ILE A 218 -16.99 -14.58 -12.30
C ILE A 218 -17.70 -15.61 -13.16
N VAL A 219 -17.07 -16.75 -13.39
CA VAL A 219 -17.61 -17.86 -14.20
C VAL A 219 -18.02 -19.07 -13.37
N GLY A 220 -17.51 -19.18 -12.14
CA GLY A 220 -17.91 -20.22 -11.20
C GLY A 220 -17.59 -19.84 -9.76
N SER A 221 -18.46 -20.24 -8.83
CA SER A 221 -18.23 -20.08 -7.40
C SER A 221 -18.73 -21.33 -6.68
N SER A 222 -17.86 -21.91 -5.85
CA SER A 222 -18.11 -23.14 -5.10
C SER A 222 -17.56 -22.99 -3.67
N ARG A 223 -17.70 -24.04 -2.85
CA ARG A 223 -17.14 -24.04 -1.48
C ARG A 223 -15.60 -24.13 -1.47
N SER A 224 -14.98 -24.62 -2.54
CA SER A 224 -13.53 -24.82 -2.61
C SER A 224 -12.83 -23.74 -3.43
N GLU A 225 -13.52 -23.13 -4.39
CA GLU A 225 -12.90 -22.28 -5.39
C GLU A 225 -13.88 -21.25 -5.97
N VAL A 226 -13.35 -20.06 -6.26
CA VAL A 226 -13.98 -19.02 -7.08
C VAL A 226 -13.14 -18.88 -8.35
N VAL A 227 -13.78 -19.09 -9.50
CA VAL A 227 -13.15 -19.02 -10.83
C VAL A 227 -13.72 -17.82 -11.58
N PHE A 228 -12.85 -16.99 -12.12
CA PHE A 228 -13.23 -15.77 -12.82
C PHE A 228 -12.28 -15.50 -13.99
N ASN A 229 -12.81 -14.86 -15.02
CA ASN A 229 -11.98 -14.26 -16.07
C ASN A 229 -11.52 -12.88 -15.60
N CYS A 230 -10.24 -12.59 -15.76
CA CYS A 230 -9.65 -11.28 -15.52
C CYS A 230 -8.80 -10.94 -16.74
N GLU A 231 -9.30 -10.03 -17.58
CA GLU A 231 -8.61 -9.54 -18.78
C GLU A 231 -8.03 -10.68 -19.62
N GLY A 232 -8.94 -11.59 -20.01
CA GLY A 232 -8.65 -12.70 -20.92
C GLY A 232 -7.89 -13.86 -20.30
N ARG A 233 -7.63 -13.84 -18.98
CA ARG A 233 -7.04 -14.95 -18.24
C ARG A 233 -8.08 -15.56 -17.30
N GLU A 234 -8.16 -16.88 -17.29
CA GLU A 234 -8.87 -17.58 -16.23
C GLU A 234 -7.99 -17.62 -14.98
N VAL A 235 -8.56 -17.17 -13.86
CA VAL A 235 -7.91 -17.15 -12.56
C VAL A 235 -8.83 -17.83 -11.56
N SER A 236 -8.23 -18.57 -10.64
CA SER A 236 -8.94 -19.22 -9.57
C SER A 236 -8.27 -19.01 -8.22
N PHE A 237 -9.10 -18.83 -7.20
CA PHE A 237 -8.69 -18.65 -5.81
C PHE A 237 -9.59 -19.46 -4.89
N SER A 238 -9.08 -19.81 -3.71
CA SER A 238 -9.96 -20.27 -2.63
C SER A 238 -10.90 -19.12 -2.20
N PRO A 239 -12.10 -19.42 -1.65
CA PRO A 239 -13.00 -18.38 -1.16
C PRO A 239 -12.38 -17.42 -0.15
N ILE A 240 -11.44 -17.90 0.67
CA ILE A 240 -10.73 -17.08 1.66
C ILE A 240 -9.84 -16.05 0.97
N VAL A 241 -9.05 -16.45 -0.03
CA VAL A 241 -8.21 -15.51 -0.79
C VAL A 241 -9.09 -14.57 -1.61
N ALA A 242 -10.13 -15.10 -2.26
CA ALA A 242 -11.06 -14.29 -3.04
C ALA A 242 -11.79 -13.23 -2.19
N ALA A 243 -12.12 -13.52 -0.93
CA ALA A 243 -12.80 -12.57 -0.05
C ALA A 243 -12.01 -11.28 0.24
N ASN A 244 -10.70 -11.27 -0.04
CA ASN A 244 -9.81 -10.11 0.08
C ASN A 244 -9.83 -9.21 -1.17
N ILE A 245 -10.67 -9.53 -2.16
CA ILE A 245 -10.84 -8.75 -3.39
C ILE A 245 -12.27 -8.22 -3.40
N SER A 246 -12.41 -6.91 -3.57
CA SER A 246 -13.68 -6.19 -3.57
C SER A 246 -13.98 -5.62 -4.94
N ILE A 247 -15.24 -5.76 -5.37
CA ILE A 247 -15.69 -5.45 -6.73
C ILE A 247 -16.86 -4.48 -6.70
N GLU A 248 -16.87 -3.60 -7.70
CA GLU A 248 -18.02 -2.79 -8.08
C GLU A 248 -18.50 -3.14 -9.50
N PRO A 249 -19.80 -2.96 -9.80
CA PRO A 249 -20.29 -3.01 -11.17
C PRO A 249 -19.56 -2.01 -12.06
N LEU A 250 -19.37 -2.36 -13.33
CA LEU A 250 -18.85 -1.42 -14.31
C LEU A 250 -19.79 -0.23 -14.46
N SER A 251 -19.23 0.98 -14.53
CA SER A 251 -20.00 2.16 -14.89
C SER A 251 -20.48 2.09 -16.34
N SER A 252 -21.45 2.93 -16.71
CA SER A 252 -21.97 2.99 -18.09
C SER A 252 -20.91 3.38 -19.13
N GLU A 253 -19.80 3.97 -18.69
CA GLU A 253 -18.68 4.39 -19.54
C GLU A 253 -17.62 3.29 -19.69
N GLU A 254 -17.64 2.27 -18.82
CA GLU A 254 -16.67 1.18 -18.80
C GLU A 254 -17.18 -0.02 -19.62
N ILE A 255 -16.38 -0.43 -20.61
CA ILE A 255 -16.70 -1.55 -21.47
C ILE A 255 -15.90 -2.77 -21.01
N TYR A 256 -16.59 -3.87 -20.72
CA TYR A 256 -15.96 -5.16 -20.53
C TYR A 256 -15.56 -5.75 -21.88
N GLU A 257 -14.28 -5.69 -22.21
CA GLU A 257 -13.77 -6.33 -23.42
C GLU A 257 -13.39 -7.78 -23.15
N GLU A 258 -14.26 -8.70 -23.56
CA GLU A 258 -14.18 -10.14 -23.30
C GLU A 258 -12.90 -10.81 -23.86
N ASN A 259 -12.30 -10.22 -24.89
CA ASN A 259 -11.07 -10.69 -25.53
C ASN A 259 -9.84 -9.80 -25.25
N SER A 260 -9.95 -8.87 -24.30
CA SER A 260 -8.79 -8.05 -23.91
C SER A 260 -7.79 -8.87 -23.11
N ILE A 261 -6.50 -8.64 -23.32
CA ILE A 261 -5.41 -9.20 -22.51
C ILE A 261 -4.42 -8.10 -22.13
N ARG A 262 -3.57 -8.34 -21.13
CA ARG A 262 -2.44 -7.46 -20.83
C ARG A 262 -1.33 -7.62 -21.87
N LEU A 263 -0.63 -6.53 -22.19
CA LEU A 263 0.47 -6.52 -23.16
C LEU A 263 1.59 -7.51 -22.83
N SER A 264 1.87 -7.73 -21.54
CA SER A 264 2.87 -8.70 -21.07
C SER A 264 2.62 -10.14 -21.51
N ALA A 265 1.37 -10.47 -21.88
CA ALA A 265 0.95 -11.77 -22.38
C ALA A 265 1.10 -11.93 -23.91
N LEU A 266 1.51 -10.88 -24.62
CA LEU A 266 1.73 -10.93 -26.07
C LEU A 266 2.96 -11.76 -26.42
N GLU A 267 2.84 -12.72 -27.34
CA GLU A 267 3.94 -13.60 -27.76
C GLU A 267 4.73 -13.04 -28.95
N VAL A 268 5.92 -13.58 -29.19
CA VAL A 268 6.77 -13.15 -30.32
C VAL A 268 6.09 -13.52 -31.63
N GLY A 269 5.98 -12.55 -32.55
CA GLY A 269 5.29 -12.73 -33.83
C GLY A 269 3.80 -12.41 -33.78
N GLU A 270 3.23 -12.14 -32.60
CA GLU A 270 1.85 -11.67 -32.47
C GLU A 270 1.76 -10.15 -32.61
N ASN A 271 0.69 -9.69 -33.25
CA ASN A 271 0.33 -8.29 -33.36
C ASN A 271 -0.92 -8.01 -32.52
N ALA A 272 -0.94 -6.86 -31.86
CA ALA A 272 -2.11 -6.42 -31.11
C ALA A 272 -2.38 -4.92 -31.29
N LYS A 273 -3.61 -4.51 -30.97
CA LYS A 273 -3.96 -3.09 -30.84
C LYS A 273 -4.12 -2.74 -29.37
N VAL A 274 -3.53 -1.63 -28.95
CA VAL A 274 -3.75 -1.06 -27.62
C VAL A 274 -5.21 -0.65 -27.50
N LEU A 275 -5.89 -1.18 -26.49
CA LEU A 275 -7.23 -0.75 -26.10
C LEU A 275 -7.16 0.46 -25.18
N GLY A 276 -6.22 0.43 -24.24
CA GLY A 276 -6.00 1.51 -23.30
C GLY A 276 -4.91 1.18 -22.31
N ILE A 277 -4.72 2.11 -21.38
CA ILE A 277 -3.84 1.94 -20.22
C ILE A 277 -4.75 1.82 -18.99
N SER A 278 -4.49 0.83 -18.14
CA SER A 278 -5.16 0.64 -16.86
C SER A 278 -5.18 1.94 -16.06
N GLN A 279 -6.30 2.20 -15.37
CA GLN A 279 -6.46 3.37 -14.51
C GLN A 279 -5.48 3.39 -13.31
N GLU A 280 -4.83 2.28 -13.03
CA GLU A 280 -3.77 2.17 -12.03
C GLU A 280 -2.46 2.81 -12.48
N CYS A 281 -2.24 2.86 -13.80
CA CYS A 281 -1.10 3.58 -14.32
C CYS A 281 -1.39 5.07 -14.12
N ARG A 282 -0.81 5.65 -13.07
CA ARG A 282 -0.97 7.07 -12.71
C ARG A 282 0.38 7.80 -12.76
N GLY A 283 0.31 9.11 -12.52
CA GLY A 283 1.49 9.94 -12.31
C GLY A 283 2.51 9.90 -13.47
N ALA A 284 3.79 9.71 -13.10
CA ALA A 284 4.90 9.73 -14.05
C ALA A 284 4.86 8.54 -15.03
N ASN A 285 4.45 7.35 -14.57
CA ASN A 285 4.37 6.16 -15.42
C ASN A 285 3.36 6.33 -16.54
N ARG A 286 2.17 6.86 -16.23
CA ARG A 286 1.13 7.11 -17.24
C ARG A 286 1.60 8.10 -18.29
N ARG A 287 2.13 9.24 -17.85
CA ARG A 287 2.68 10.27 -18.76
C ARG A 287 3.75 9.68 -19.66
N ARG A 288 4.68 8.90 -19.10
CA ARG A 288 5.72 8.22 -19.87
C ARG A 288 5.13 7.27 -20.92
N LEU A 289 4.14 6.44 -20.59
CA LEU A 289 3.52 5.54 -21.57
C LEU A 289 2.85 6.34 -22.71
N LEU A 290 2.18 7.46 -22.40
CA LEU A 290 1.59 8.33 -23.40
C LEU A 290 2.65 9.01 -24.29
N ASP A 291 3.73 9.51 -23.70
CA ASP A 291 4.86 10.14 -24.40
C ASP A 291 5.56 9.14 -25.33
N LEU A 292 5.57 7.86 -24.95
CA LEU A 292 6.06 6.73 -25.74
C LEU A 292 5.10 6.28 -26.86
N GLY A 293 3.93 6.92 -26.98
CA GLY A 293 2.96 6.66 -28.03
C GLY A 293 2.03 5.47 -27.77
N ILE A 294 1.97 4.95 -26.53
CA ILE A 294 1.00 3.93 -26.12
C ILE A 294 -0.36 4.60 -25.96
N LEU A 295 -1.12 4.65 -27.05
CA LEU A 295 -2.45 5.26 -27.12
C LEU A 295 -3.46 4.23 -27.65
N PRO A 296 -4.75 4.32 -27.26
CA PRO A 296 -5.80 3.50 -27.85
C PRO A 296 -5.75 3.47 -29.38
N GLY A 297 -5.91 2.28 -29.96
CA GLY A 297 -5.81 2.01 -31.39
C GLY A 297 -4.39 1.83 -31.94
N THR A 298 -3.34 2.09 -31.15
CA THR A 298 -1.95 1.95 -31.61
C THR A 298 -1.59 0.47 -31.76
N SER A 299 -1.03 0.10 -32.91
CA SER A 299 -0.50 -1.26 -33.14
C SER A 299 0.79 -1.47 -32.36
N ILE A 300 0.89 -2.63 -31.70
CA ILE A 300 2.03 -3.04 -30.90
C ILE A 300 2.35 -4.52 -31.15
N GLU A 301 3.63 -4.83 -31.23
CA GLU A 301 4.14 -6.19 -31.43
C GLU A 301 5.40 -6.39 -30.60
N VAL A 302 5.71 -7.65 -30.27
CA VAL A 302 6.95 -7.98 -29.57
C VAL A 302 8.10 -7.94 -30.57
N ASP A 303 9.09 -7.09 -30.29
CA ASP A 303 10.27 -6.92 -31.12
C ASP A 303 11.38 -7.90 -30.70
N LEU A 304 11.78 -7.82 -29.42
CA LEU A 304 12.85 -8.64 -28.84
C LEU A 304 12.50 -9.01 -27.40
N ARG A 305 12.73 -10.27 -27.02
CA ARG A 305 12.69 -10.70 -25.62
C ARG A 305 14.10 -10.74 -25.04
N SER A 306 14.31 -10.06 -23.92
CA SER A 306 15.53 -10.23 -23.13
C SER A 306 15.69 -11.71 -22.73
N PRO A 307 16.92 -12.26 -22.67
CA PRO A 307 17.17 -13.61 -22.15
C PRO A 307 16.58 -13.82 -20.74
N LEU A 308 16.48 -12.76 -19.95
CA LEU A 308 15.92 -12.77 -18.59
C LEU A 308 14.39 -12.54 -18.54
N ARG A 309 13.70 -12.49 -19.69
CA ARG A 309 12.25 -12.28 -19.85
C ARG A 309 11.67 -10.96 -19.30
N ASP A 310 12.51 -10.08 -18.74
CA ASP A 310 12.16 -8.74 -18.28
C ASP A 310 13.41 -7.83 -18.35
N PRO A 311 13.36 -6.63 -18.97
CA PRO A 311 12.26 -6.06 -19.76
C PRO A 311 12.09 -6.75 -21.14
N ILE A 312 10.92 -6.54 -21.75
CA ILE A 312 10.60 -6.96 -23.13
C ILE A 312 10.58 -5.72 -24.03
N ALA A 313 11.16 -5.82 -25.23
CA ALA A 313 11.10 -4.76 -26.22
C ALA A 313 9.86 -4.92 -27.10
N TYR A 314 9.07 -3.85 -27.20
CA TYR A 314 7.87 -3.77 -28.02
C TYR A 314 8.06 -2.74 -29.12
N ARG A 315 7.62 -3.06 -30.33
CA ARG A 315 7.62 -2.11 -31.44
C ARG A 315 6.33 -1.32 -31.42
N VAL A 316 6.45 0.01 -31.36
CA VAL A 316 5.34 0.98 -31.33
C VAL A 316 5.67 2.08 -32.32
N ARG A 317 4.83 2.29 -33.34
CA ARG A 317 5.02 3.35 -34.35
C ARG A 317 6.45 3.39 -34.91
N ASN A 318 6.98 2.24 -35.33
CA ASN A 318 8.34 2.06 -35.86
C ASN A 318 9.50 2.34 -34.88
N THR A 319 9.21 2.47 -33.58
CA THR A 319 10.21 2.62 -32.53
C THR A 319 10.19 1.41 -31.62
N SER A 320 11.36 0.90 -31.23
CA SER A 320 11.48 -0.20 -30.26
C SER A 320 11.59 0.37 -28.84
N ILE A 321 10.71 -0.06 -27.94
CA ILE A 321 10.61 0.43 -26.56
C ILE A 321 10.72 -0.74 -25.61
N ALA A 322 11.72 -0.72 -24.74
CA ALA A 322 11.84 -1.70 -23.65
C ALA A 322 10.91 -1.33 -22.49
N LEU A 323 9.95 -2.20 -22.18
CA LEU A 323 9.06 -2.08 -21.03
C LEU A 323 9.27 -3.25 -20.08
N ARG A 324 9.31 -2.93 -18.78
CA ARG A 324 9.25 -3.97 -17.73
C ARG A 324 7.87 -4.61 -17.70
N ASN A 325 7.78 -5.85 -17.23
CA ASN A 325 6.51 -6.55 -17.07
C ASN A 325 5.53 -5.76 -16.18
N SER A 326 6.02 -5.10 -15.12
CA SER A 326 5.19 -4.26 -14.26
C SER A 326 4.51 -3.08 -14.98
N LEU A 327 5.08 -2.58 -16.08
CA LEU A 327 4.45 -1.55 -16.91
C LEU A 327 3.64 -2.14 -18.07
N ALA A 328 4.10 -3.24 -18.66
CA ALA A 328 3.36 -3.93 -19.72
C ALA A 328 2.06 -4.57 -19.19
N ASP A 329 2.06 -5.04 -17.95
CA ASP A 329 0.87 -5.49 -17.23
C ASP A 329 -0.14 -4.35 -17.02
N LEU A 330 0.18 -3.08 -17.27
CA LEU A 330 -0.76 -1.96 -17.17
C LEU A 330 -1.37 -1.55 -18.52
N ILE A 331 -1.03 -2.24 -19.62
CA ILE A 331 -1.52 -1.92 -20.96
C ILE A 331 -2.47 -3.02 -21.40
N LEU A 332 -3.71 -2.65 -21.74
CA LEU A 332 -4.71 -3.55 -22.30
C LEU A 332 -4.61 -3.55 -23.81
N ILE A 333 -4.64 -4.75 -24.40
CA ILE A 333 -4.52 -4.97 -25.83
C ILE A 333 -5.58 -5.96 -26.32
N ASN A 334 -5.90 -5.90 -27.60
CA ASN A 334 -6.66 -6.93 -28.30
C ASN A 334 -5.77 -7.52 -29.40
N LYS A 335 -5.60 -8.85 -29.41
CA LYS A 335 -4.81 -9.54 -30.43
C LYS A 335 -5.49 -9.36 -31.79
N THR A 336 -4.76 -8.82 -32.75
CA THR A 336 -5.21 -8.82 -34.14
C THR A 336 -4.98 -10.22 -34.69
N THR A 337 -6.03 -11.03 -34.80
CA THR A 337 -5.98 -12.25 -35.59
C THR A 337 -5.67 -11.86 -37.03
N SER A 338 -4.50 -12.25 -37.53
CA SER A 338 -4.19 -12.22 -38.95
C SER A 338 -5.16 -13.17 -39.66
N ASN A 339 -6.28 -12.65 -40.15
CA ASN A 339 -7.01 -13.32 -41.22
C ASN A 339 -6.06 -13.36 -42.42
N GLY A 340 -5.38 -14.48 -42.58
CA GLY A 340 -4.60 -14.79 -43.77
C GLY A 340 -5.53 -14.76 -44.98
N HIS A 341 -5.24 -13.86 -45.91
CA HIS A 341 -5.74 -13.92 -47.27
C HIS A 341 -5.01 -14.99 -48.07
#